data_AF-A0A9D9GX14-F1
#
_entry.id   AF-A0A9D9GX14-F1
#
_cell.length_a   1.000
_cell.length_b   1.000
_cell.length_c   1.000
_cell.angle_alpha   90.00
_cell.angle_beta   90.00
_cell.angle_gamma   90.00
#
_symmetry.space_group_name_H-M   'P 1'
#
loop_
_entity.id
_entity.type
_entity.pdbx_description
1 polymer ?
#
loop_
_entity_poly.entity_id
_entity_poly.type
_entity_poly.pdbx_seq_one_letter_code
_entity_poly.pdbx_strand_id
1 'polypeptide(L)'
;VDYLNKTSFDFNDFTLNSLNRIFLYNDLISGTYDSLVNSEQEKVCEKVSKSLQKFIKNKKFGYVFKALYSLSNVLIIKVNLGNKLRNAYKNKDEEELYSLLSDTKLLLRRVNIFYKDFYKMWHYEAKDFGFDVIDLRIGGLIQRGKALINKLTKYLNKEINVIEEFEEETLDFYGNKDKFYKANDIVDPYYTKMSTVNIND
;
A
#
# COMPACT_ATOMS: atom_id res chain seq x y z
N VAL A 1 17.27 -10.21 -6.00
CA VAL A 1 15.94 -10.59 -6.51
C VAL A 1 14.91 -9.73 -5.79
N ASP A 2 14.27 -8.88 -6.55
CA ASP A 2 13.33 -7.89 -6.07
C ASP A 2 11.93 -8.51 -5.86
N TYR A 3 11.83 -9.37 -4.84
CA TYR A 3 10.68 -10.26 -4.68
C TYR A 3 9.34 -9.54 -4.56
N LEU A 4 9.34 -8.29 -4.09
CA LEU A 4 8.12 -7.51 -3.87
C LEU A 4 7.80 -6.55 -5.01
N ASN A 5 8.78 -6.15 -5.83
CA ASN A 5 8.49 -5.50 -7.12
C ASN A 5 8.01 -6.50 -8.17
N LYS A 6 7.97 -7.80 -7.85
CA LYS A 6 7.23 -8.80 -8.61
C LYS A 6 5.73 -8.68 -8.34
N THR A 7 5.15 -7.58 -8.79
CA THR A 7 3.69 -7.31 -8.73
C THR A 7 2.95 -7.83 -9.96
N SER A 8 3.66 -8.31 -10.99
CA SER A 8 3.12 -9.04 -12.15
C SER A 8 3.56 -10.52 -12.16
N PHE A 9 2.87 -11.35 -12.95
CA PHE A 9 3.25 -12.76 -13.14
C PHE A 9 4.43 -12.96 -14.11
N ASP A 10 4.63 -12.03 -15.05
CA ASP A 10 5.68 -12.09 -16.06
C ASP A 10 6.99 -11.56 -15.51
N PHE A 11 8.01 -12.41 -15.50
CA PHE A 11 9.34 -12.07 -15.01
C PHE A 11 10.23 -11.64 -16.17
N ASN A 12 10.69 -10.39 -16.13
CA ASN A 12 11.72 -9.88 -17.01
C ASN A 12 12.80 -9.21 -16.14
N ASP A 13 14.01 -9.77 -16.13
CA ASP A 13 15.15 -9.27 -15.34
C ASP A 13 15.54 -7.82 -15.70
N PHE A 14 15.11 -7.33 -16.87
CA PHE A 14 15.36 -5.96 -17.33
C PHE A 14 14.27 -4.96 -16.94
N THR A 15 13.14 -5.40 -16.39
CA THR A 15 12.05 -4.53 -15.98
C THR A 15 12.32 -3.98 -14.58
N LEU A 16 12.74 -2.72 -14.51
CA LEU A 16 12.86 -1.98 -13.26
C LEU A 16 11.48 -1.46 -12.85
N ASN A 17 10.95 -1.89 -11.71
CA ASN A 17 9.73 -1.27 -11.17
C ASN A 17 9.84 -1.08 -9.66
N SER A 18 9.03 -0.17 -9.12
CA SER A 18 8.99 0.18 -7.68
C SER A 18 7.59 0.04 -7.09
N LEU A 19 6.77 -0.84 -7.67
CA LEU A 19 5.35 -0.93 -7.34
C LEU A 19 5.10 -1.30 -5.88
N ASN A 20 6.00 -2.06 -5.23
CA ASN A 20 5.88 -2.33 -3.79
C ASN A 20 5.83 -1.05 -2.95
N ARG A 21 6.61 -0.05 -3.35
CA ARG A 21 6.83 1.21 -2.64
C ARG A 21 5.68 2.15 -2.95
N ILE A 22 5.29 2.22 -4.23
CA ILE A 22 4.10 2.96 -4.66
C ILE A 22 2.88 2.43 -3.90
N PHE A 23 2.61 1.13 -3.92
CA PHE A 23 1.46 0.56 -3.21
C PHE A 23 1.55 0.69 -1.70
N LEU A 24 2.75 0.66 -1.10
CA LEU A 24 2.91 0.91 0.33
C LEU A 24 2.53 2.35 0.70
N TYR A 25 3.03 3.33 -0.04
CA TYR A 25 2.89 4.75 0.33
C TYR A 25 1.73 5.50 -0.34
N ASN A 26 1.08 4.93 -1.35
CA ASN A 26 -0.13 5.47 -1.95
C ASN A 26 -1.17 5.74 -0.87
N ASP A 27 -1.67 6.97 -0.80
CA ASP A 27 -2.63 7.35 0.24
C ASP A 27 -3.96 6.63 0.04
N LEU A 28 -4.53 6.09 1.13
CA LEU A 28 -5.76 5.30 1.08
C LEU A 28 -7.02 6.14 0.84
N ILE A 29 -6.93 7.46 1.04
CA ILE A 29 -8.07 8.36 0.85
C ILE A 29 -8.00 8.95 -0.55
N SER A 30 -6.88 9.57 -0.95
CA SER A 30 -6.78 10.18 -2.27
C SER A 30 -6.61 9.17 -3.40
N GLY A 31 -5.94 8.03 -3.17
CA GLY A 31 -5.87 6.92 -4.13
C GLY A 31 -5.19 7.27 -5.45
N THR A 32 -4.21 8.19 -5.46
CA THR A 32 -3.59 8.72 -6.68
C THR A 32 -3.00 7.65 -7.60
N TYR A 33 -2.54 6.53 -7.03
CA TYR A 33 -1.98 5.40 -7.77
C TYR A 33 -2.91 4.18 -7.83
N ASP A 34 -4.19 4.32 -7.47
CA ASP A 34 -5.15 3.20 -7.43
C ASP A 34 -5.41 2.60 -8.82
N SER A 35 -5.28 3.41 -9.90
CA SER A 35 -5.47 2.94 -11.28
C SER A 35 -4.35 2.01 -11.79
N LEU A 36 -3.23 1.92 -11.07
CA LEU A 36 -2.14 1.00 -11.38
C LEU A 36 -2.43 -0.45 -10.98
N VAL A 37 -3.45 -0.64 -10.14
CA VAL A 37 -3.80 -1.96 -9.59
C VAL A 37 -4.51 -2.78 -10.67
N ASN A 38 -3.92 -3.91 -11.04
CA ASN A 38 -4.56 -4.88 -11.92
C ASN A 38 -5.37 -5.93 -11.12
N SER A 39 -6.23 -6.68 -11.80
CA SER A 39 -7.13 -7.67 -11.18
C SER A 39 -6.42 -8.83 -10.48
N GLU A 40 -5.16 -9.09 -10.82
CA GLU A 40 -4.38 -10.19 -10.27
C GLU A 40 -3.45 -9.76 -9.13
N GLN A 41 -3.40 -8.46 -8.85
CA GLN A 41 -2.37 -7.86 -7.99
C GLN A 41 -2.38 -8.43 -6.56
N GLU A 42 -3.57 -8.67 -6.00
CA GLU A 42 -3.74 -9.28 -4.67
C GLU A 42 -3.16 -10.71 -4.64
N LYS A 43 -3.49 -11.54 -5.65
CA LYS A 43 -3.00 -12.93 -5.76
C LYS A 43 -1.48 -12.98 -5.91
N VAL A 44 -0.90 -12.03 -6.65
CA VAL A 44 0.56 -11.92 -6.77
C VAL A 44 1.19 -11.64 -5.40
N CYS A 45 0.67 -10.67 -4.64
CA CYS A 45 1.13 -10.38 -3.28
C CYS A 45 1.04 -11.60 -2.36
N GLU A 46 -0.05 -12.38 -2.44
CA GLU A 46 -0.20 -13.62 -1.67
C GLU A 46 0.85 -14.68 -2.03
N LYS A 47 1.10 -14.89 -3.33
CA LYS A 47 2.11 -15.84 -3.81
C LYS A 47 3.50 -15.47 -3.31
N VAL A 48 3.84 -14.17 -3.37
CA VAL A 48 5.11 -13.65 -2.85
C VAL A 48 5.20 -13.86 -1.34
N SER A 49 4.14 -13.53 -0.58
CA SER A 49 4.08 -13.76 0.87
C SER A 49 4.35 -15.22 1.24
N LYS A 50 3.65 -16.16 0.59
CA LYS A 50 3.84 -17.61 0.79
C LYS A 50 5.25 -18.07 0.46
N SER A 51 5.89 -17.47 -0.56
CA SER A 51 7.27 -17.76 -0.92
C SER A 51 8.25 -17.29 0.17
N LEU A 52 8.12 -16.03 0.61
CA LEU A 52 8.98 -15.43 1.63
C LEU A 52 8.86 -16.14 2.98
N GLN A 53 7.65 -16.59 3.34
CA GLN A 53 7.39 -17.29 4.60
C GLN A 53 8.31 -18.50 4.81
N LYS A 54 8.67 -19.21 3.74
CA LYS A 54 9.54 -20.41 3.81
C LYS A 54 10.93 -20.11 4.34
N PHE A 55 11.39 -18.87 4.20
CA PHE A 55 12.77 -18.46 4.50
C PHE A 55 12.91 -17.65 5.79
N ILE A 56 11.81 -17.32 6.49
CA ILE A 56 11.85 -16.48 7.71
C ILE A 56 12.65 -17.11 8.85
N LYS A 57 12.79 -18.44 8.87
CA LYS A 57 13.58 -19.19 9.87
C LYS A 57 15.04 -19.41 9.46
N ASN A 58 15.46 -18.84 8.33
CA ASN A 58 16.86 -18.93 7.92
C ASN A 58 17.76 -18.31 8.99
N LYS A 59 18.79 -19.05 9.44
CA LYS A 59 19.65 -18.62 10.55
C LYS A 59 20.42 -17.32 10.25
N LYS A 60 20.84 -17.13 9.00
CA LYS A 60 21.68 -16.00 8.60
C LYS A 60 20.87 -14.82 8.10
N PHE A 61 19.83 -15.05 7.31
CA PHE A 61 19.09 -13.99 6.60
C PHE A 61 17.60 -13.94 6.96
N GLY A 62 17.16 -14.70 7.97
CA GLY A 62 15.74 -14.80 8.33
C GLY A 62 15.08 -13.46 8.65
N TYR A 63 15.83 -12.50 9.20
CA TYR A 63 15.32 -11.15 9.51
C TYR A 63 14.96 -10.35 8.24
N VAL A 64 15.73 -10.49 7.16
CA VAL A 64 15.41 -9.86 5.85
C VAL A 64 14.10 -10.44 5.32
N PHE A 65 14.00 -11.76 5.26
CA PHE A 65 12.79 -12.43 4.79
C PHE A 65 11.58 -12.14 5.69
N LYS A 66 11.80 -11.95 7.00
CA LYS A 66 10.75 -11.58 7.95
C LYS A 66 10.22 -10.17 7.67
N ALA A 67 11.09 -9.19 7.45
CA ALA A 67 10.68 -7.83 7.08
C ALA A 67 9.92 -7.80 5.75
N LEU A 68 10.45 -8.49 4.71
CA LEU A 68 9.79 -8.60 3.40
C LEU A 68 8.45 -9.36 3.50
N TYR A 69 8.38 -10.43 4.29
CA TYR A 69 7.14 -11.15 4.54
C TYR A 69 6.10 -10.23 5.21
N SER A 70 6.48 -9.48 6.24
CA SER A 70 5.58 -8.54 6.89
C SER A 70 5.11 -7.44 5.93
N LEU A 71 5.98 -6.93 5.04
CA LEU A 71 5.59 -6.01 3.97
C LEU A 71 4.57 -6.64 3.00
N SER A 72 4.80 -7.87 2.52
CA SER A 72 3.82 -8.53 1.64
C SER A 72 2.45 -8.69 2.31
N ASN A 73 2.39 -8.97 3.62
CA ASN A 73 1.13 -9.06 4.35
C ASN A 73 0.39 -7.72 4.47
N VAL A 74 1.12 -6.60 4.49
CA VAL A 74 0.53 -5.26 4.35
C VAL A 74 -0.05 -5.10 2.95
N LEU A 75 0.73 -5.42 1.91
CA LEU A 75 0.33 -5.22 0.51
C LEU A 75 -0.86 -6.08 0.08
N ILE A 76 -1.02 -7.30 0.61
CA ILE A 76 -2.19 -8.17 0.34
C ILE A 76 -3.51 -7.44 0.61
N ILE A 77 -3.59 -6.68 1.72
CA ILE A 77 -4.80 -5.90 2.04
C ILE A 77 -4.76 -4.58 1.28
N LYS A 78 -3.62 -3.89 1.33
CA LYS A 78 -3.53 -2.48 0.95
C LYS A 78 -3.74 -2.23 -0.53
N VAL A 79 -3.24 -3.13 -1.39
CA VAL A 79 -3.02 -2.80 -2.80
C VAL A 79 -4.28 -2.38 -3.53
N ASN A 80 -5.43 -2.96 -3.20
CA ASN A 80 -6.70 -2.67 -3.86
C ASN A 80 -7.75 -2.07 -2.90
N LEU A 81 -7.33 -1.72 -1.67
CA LEU A 81 -8.25 -1.26 -0.63
C LEU A 81 -8.94 0.05 -1.02
N GLY A 82 -8.21 1.00 -1.64
CA GLY A 82 -8.76 2.28 -2.10
C GLY A 82 -9.88 2.10 -3.14
N ASN A 83 -9.63 1.27 -4.17
CA ASN A 83 -10.64 0.91 -5.18
C ASN A 83 -11.89 0.27 -4.55
N LYS A 84 -11.71 -0.70 -3.63
CA LYS A 84 -12.83 -1.36 -2.93
C LYS A 84 -13.65 -0.35 -2.12
N LEU A 85 -12.99 0.53 -1.38
CA LEU A 85 -13.64 1.57 -0.57
C LEU A 85 -14.45 2.54 -1.43
N ARG A 86 -13.87 3.06 -2.51
CA ARG A 86 -14.56 3.99 -3.42
C ARG A 86 -15.75 3.32 -4.11
N ASN A 87 -15.61 2.07 -4.54
CA ASN A 87 -16.70 1.31 -5.16
C ASN A 87 -17.85 1.06 -4.16
N ALA A 88 -17.55 0.60 -2.95
CA ALA A 88 -18.55 0.38 -1.90
C ALA A 88 -19.26 1.69 -1.52
N TYR A 89 -18.50 2.78 -1.37
CA TYR A 89 -19.05 4.11 -1.12
C TYR A 89 -20.01 4.57 -2.23
N LYS A 90 -19.58 4.50 -3.49
CA LYS A 90 -20.38 4.90 -4.66
C LYS A 90 -21.67 4.09 -4.78
N ASN A 91 -21.61 2.79 -4.48
CA ASN A 91 -22.77 1.90 -4.52
C ASN A 91 -23.64 1.99 -3.26
N LYS A 92 -23.25 2.80 -2.27
CA LYS A 92 -23.90 2.90 -0.95
C LYS A 92 -24.00 1.55 -0.24
N ASP A 93 -22.99 0.70 -0.44
CA ASP A 93 -22.90 -0.63 0.15
C ASP A 93 -22.33 -0.53 1.57
N GLU A 94 -23.21 -0.37 2.55
CA GLU A 94 -22.81 -0.20 3.95
C GLU A 94 -22.19 -1.46 4.55
N GLU A 95 -22.68 -2.64 4.15
CA GLU A 95 -22.14 -3.92 4.64
C GLU A 95 -20.68 -4.09 4.21
N GLU A 96 -20.38 -3.84 2.94
CA GLU A 96 -19.01 -3.86 2.43
C GLU A 96 -18.16 -2.76 3.07
N LEU A 97 -18.70 -1.56 3.31
CA LEU A 97 -17.95 -0.51 4.02
C LEU A 97 -17.60 -0.89 5.46
N TYR A 98 -18.47 -1.59 6.19
CA TYR A 98 -18.14 -2.13 7.53
C TYR A 98 -17.05 -3.19 7.47
N SER A 99 -17.09 -4.06 6.44
CA SER A 99 -16.05 -5.05 6.17
C SER A 99 -14.70 -4.37 5.90
N LEU A 100 -14.67 -3.42 4.98
CA LEU A 100 -13.48 -2.67 4.60
C LEU A 100 -12.93 -1.78 5.71
N LEU A 101 -13.79 -1.27 6.61
CA LEU A 101 -13.37 -0.58 7.84
C LEU A 101 -12.59 -1.54 8.76
N SER A 102 -13.05 -2.79 8.87
CA SER A 102 -12.37 -3.84 9.64
C SER A 102 -11.03 -4.21 9.01
N ASP A 103 -10.97 -4.32 7.69
CA ASP A 103 -9.73 -4.55 6.94
C ASP A 103 -8.75 -3.37 7.08
N THR A 104 -9.23 -2.13 7.11
CA THR A 104 -8.39 -0.95 7.33
C THR A 104 -7.77 -0.97 8.73
N LYS A 105 -8.53 -1.38 9.75
CA LYS A 105 -8.01 -1.57 11.12
C LYS A 105 -6.96 -2.70 11.16
N LEU A 106 -7.20 -3.81 10.46
CA LEU A 106 -6.25 -4.91 10.34
C LEU A 106 -4.97 -4.48 9.61
N LEU A 107 -5.11 -3.68 8.54
CA LEU A 107 -4.00 -3.11 7.80
C LEU A 107 -3.08 -2.31 8.72
N LEU A 108 -3.62 -1.41 9.55
CA LEU A 108 -2.79 -0.63 10.49
C LEU A 108 -2.06 -1.51 11.49
N ARG A 109 -2.67 -2.61 11.97
CA ARG A 109 -1.97 -3.58 12.83
C ARG A 109 -0.82 -4.24 12.08
N ARG A 110 -1.02 -4.62 10.81
CA ARG A 110 0.04 -5.22 9.97
C ARG A 110 1.16 -4.23 9.64
N VAL A 111 0.85 -2.95 9.41
CA VAL A 111 1.85 -1.89 9.20
C VAL A 111 2.72 -1.73 10.44
N ASN A 112 2.16 -1.78 11.65
CA ASN A 112 2.94 -1.75 12.89
C ASN A 112 3.86 -2.97 13.06
N ILE A 113 3.41 -4.16 12.63
CA ILE A 113 4.25 -5.37 12.63
C ILE A 113 5.40 -5.20 11.62
N PHE A 114 5.08 -4.76 10.40
CA PHE A 114 6.08 -4.48 9.37
C PHE A 114 7.12 -3.48 9.85
N TYR A 115 6.69 -2.36 10.45
CA TYR A 115 7.59 -1.37 11.04
C TYR A 115 8.58 -2.00 12.02
N LYS A 116 8.10 -2.82 12.96
CA LYS A 116 8.95 -3.48 13.96
C LYS A 116 9.96 -4.45 13.33
N ASP A 117 9.53 -5.21 12.33
CA ASP A 117 10.41 -6.16 11.64
C ASP A 117 11.44 -5.42 10.77
N PHE A 118 11.03 -4.33 10.11
CA PHE A 118 11.91 -3.49 9.30
C PHE A 118 12.91 -2.71 10.16
N TYR A 119 12.49 -2.22 11.34
CA TYR A 119 13.38 -1.61 12.34
C TYR A 119 14.49 -2.57 12.72
N LYS A 120 14.16 -3.82 13.08
CA LYS A 120 15.15 -4.85 13.42
C LYS A 120 16.10 -5.13 12.27
N MET A 121 15.57 -5.20 11.04
CA MET A 121 16.41 -5.41 9.86
C MET A 121 17.38 -4.25 9.63
N TRP A 122 16.92 -3.01 9.74
CA TRP A 122 17.76 -1.82 9.57
C TRP A 122 18.91 -1.79 10.58
N HIS A 123 18.60 -1.94 11.87
CA HIS A 123 19.59 -1.86 12.95
C HIS A 123 20.55 -3.06 12.98
N TYR A 124 20.26 -4.11 12.22
CA TYR A 124 21.19 -5.21 12.00
C TYR A 124 22.17 -4.92 10.85
N GLU A 125 21.75 -4.18 9.82
CA GLU A 125 22.51 -3.94 8.58
C GLU A 125 23.20 -2.57 8.52
N ALA A 126 22.64 -1.58 9.18
CA ALA A 126 22.98 -0.18 9.03
C ALA A 126 23.12 0.52 10.39
N LYS A 127 23.72 1.71 10.37
CA LYS A 127 23.74 2.61 11.52
C LYS A 127 22.35 3.19 11.76
N ASP A 128 22.09 3.62 12.98
CA ASP A 128 20.79 4.17 13.40
C ASP A 128 20.37 5.40 12.57
N PHE A 129 21.34 6.24 12.18
CA PHE A 129 21.09 7.42 11.35
C PHE A 129 20.41 7.06 10.02
N GLY A 130 19.38 7.84 9.64
CA GLY A 130 18.61 7.62 8.41
C GLY A 130 17.33 6.82 8.62
N PHE A 131 17.18 6.11 9.75
CA PHE A 131 15.92 5.43 10.07
C PHE A 131 14.80 6.42 10.45
N ASP A 132 15.15 7.61 10.92
CA ASP A 132 14.24 8.73 11.17
C ASP A 132 13.37 9.08 9.94
N VAL A 133 13.93 8.93 8.73
CA VAL A 133 13.16 9.09 7.49
C VAL A 133 12.08 8.02 7.36
N ILE A 134 12.37 6.78 7.78
CA ILE A 134 11.41 5.68 7.76
C ILE A 134 10.34 5.88 8.83
N ASP A 135 10.72 6.37 10.01
CA ASP A 135 9.79 6.76 11.09
C ASP A 135 8.76 7.77 10.60
N LEU A 136 9.21 8.85 9.95
CA LEU A 136 8.34 9.88 9.39
C LEU A 136 7.39 9.29 8.33
N ARG A 137 7.91 8.47 7.40
CA ARG A 137 7.12 7.92 6.30
C ARG A 137 6.05 6.94 6.76
N ILE A 138 6.42 5.98 7.62
CA ILE A 138 5.48 4.99 8.16
C ILE A 138 4.54 5.64 9.18
N GLY A 139 5.02 6.60 9.98
CA GLY A 139 4.18 7.40 10.88
C GLY A 139 3.09 8.15 10.12
N GLY A 140 3.44 8.80 9.01
CA GLY A 140 2.49 9.46 8.11
C GLY A 140 1.45 8.50 7.56
N LEU A 141 1.87 7.33 7.05
CA LEU A 141 0.96 6.28 6.58
C LEU A 141 -0.02 5.83 7.67
N ILE A 142 0.47 5.58 8.90
CA ILE A 142 -0.38 5.18 10.03
C ILE A 142 -1.39 6.29 10.35
N GLN A 143 -0.95 7.55 10.36
CA GLN A 143 -1.83 8.68 10.65
C GLN A 143 -2.92 8.85 9.59
N ARG A 144 -2.59 8.67 8.31
CA ARG A 144 -3.57 8.69 7.20
C ARG A 144 -4.58 7.55 7.30
N GLY A 145 -4.14 6.33 7.64
CA GLY A 145 -5.07 5.23 7.87
C GLY A 145 -6.01 5.46 9.07
N LYS A 146 -5.54 6.11 10.16
CA LYS A 146 -6.40 6.53 11.27
C LYS A 146 -7.44 7.56 10.83
N ALA A 147 -7.03 8.53 9.99
CA ALA A 147 -7.95 9.52 9.44
C ALA A 147 -9.06 8.86 8.60
N LEU A 148 -8.71 7.88 7.76
CA LEU A 148 -9.68 7.11 6.99
C LEU A 148 -10.66 6.35 7.89
N ILE A 149 -10.15 5.63 8.90
CA ILE A 149 -11.00 4.91 9.87
C ILE A 149 -12.00 5.86 10.53
N ASN A 150 -11.55 7.04 10.95
CA ASN A 150 -12.40 8.04 11.57
C ASN A 150 -13.47 8.54 10.58
N LYS A 151 -13.10 8.88 9.34
CA LYS A 151 -14.06 9.33 8.31
C LYS A 151 -15.11 8.27 7.99
N LEU A 152 -14.68 7.03 7.73
CA LEU A 152 -15.58 5.91 7.47
C LEU A 152 -16.53 5.65 8.64
N THR A 153 -16.02 5.70 9.88
CA THR A 153 -16.85 5.50 11.08
C THR A 153 -17.92 6.57 11.19
N LYS A 154 -17.56 7.85 11.01
CA LYS A 154 -18.53 8.96 11.02
C LYS A 154 -19.58 8.83 9.92
N TYR A 155 -19.17 8.43 8.72
CA TYR A 155 -20.09 8.21 7.60
C TYR A 155 -21.07 7.07 7.88
N LEU A 156 -20.58 5.93 8.37
CA LEU A 156 -21.40 4.78 8.73
C LEU A 156 -22.35 5.06 9.90
N ASN A 157 -21.93 5.89 10.87
CA ASN A 157 -22.75 6.37 11.98
C ASN A 157 -23.75 7.48 11.59
N LYS A 158 -23.76 7.94 10.33
CA LYS A 158 -24.58 9.06 9.85
C LYS A 158 -24.27 10.41 10.52
N GLU A 159 -23.07 10.56 11.09
CA GLU A 159 -22.57 11.85 11.62
C GLU A 159 -22.15 12.80 10.49
N ILE A 160 -21.76 12.22 9.35
CA ILE A 160 -21.51 12.94 8.09
C ILE A 160 -22.26 12.21 6.97
N ASN A 161 -22.74 12.97 5.98
CA ASN A 161 -23.49 12.43 4.85
C ASN A 161 -22.61 12.15 3.62
N VAL A 162 -21.40 12.72 3.59
CA VAL A 162 -20.51 12.71 2.42
C VAL A 162 -19.07 12.57 2.90
N ILE A 163 -18.29 11.77 2.17
CA ILE A 163 -16.82 11.76 2.26
C ILE A 163 -16.31 12.47 1.01
N GLU A 164 -15.96 13.76 1.15
CA GLU A 164 -15.60 14.63 0.01
C GLU A 164 -14.54 14.01 -0.92
N GLU A 165 -13.49 13.40 -0.37
CA GLU A 165 -12.44 12.80 -1.20
C GLU A 165 -12.92 11.61 -2.03
N PHE A 166 -14.02 10.96 -1.65
CA PHE A 166 -14.62 9.85 -2.38
C PHE A 166 -15.63 10.31 -3.45
N GLU A 167 -16.09 11.57 -3.40
CA GLU A 167 -16.90 12.18 -4.46
C GLU A 167 -16.06 12.58 -5.68
N GLU A 168 -14.77 12.88 -5.46
CA GLU A 168 -13.85 13.21 -6.55
C GLU A 168 -13.59 12.01 -7.46
N GLU A 169 -13.65 12.24 -8.78
CA GLU A 169 -13.34 11.22 -9.78
C GLU A 169 -11.85 10.88 -9.74
N THR A 170 -11.53 9.59 -9.59
CA THR A 170 -10.15 9.11 -9.67
C THR A 170 -9.67 9.15 -11.11
N LEU A 171 -8.58 9.89 -11.36
CA LEU A 171 -7.94 9.93 -12.66
C LEU A 171 -7.10 8.66 -12.89
N ASP A 172 -7.00 8.23 -14.15
CA ASP A 172 -5.99 7.23 -14.52
C ASP A 172 -4.61 7.88 -14.42
N PHE A 173 -3.70 7.26 -13.66
CA PHE A 173 -2.30 7.66 -13.52
C PHE A 173 -1.61 7.94 -14.86
N TYR A 174 -1.96 7.19 -15.92
CA TYR A 174 -1.40 7.35 -17.27
C TYR A 174 -2.07 8.41 -18.14
N GLY A 175 -3.16 9.03 -17.68
CA GLY A 175 -3.96 9.97 -18.45
C GLY A 175 -5.18 9.32 -19.12
N ASN A 176 -6.36 9.74 -18.67
CA ASN A 176 -7.70 9.73 -19.29
C ASN A 176 -8.06 8.67 -20.36
N LYS A 177 -7.68 7.40 -20.20
CA LYS A 177 -8.14 6.25 -21.02
C LYS A 177 -7.83 6.31 -22.52
N ASP A 178 -7.16 7.36 -22.99
CA ASP A 178 -6.51 7.33 -24.30
C ASP A 178 -5.51 6.16 -24.31
N LYS A 179 -5.23 5.58 -25.47
CA LYS A 179 -4.38 4.41 -25.65
C LYS A 179 -2.89 4.72 -25.35
N PHE A 180 -2.61 5.26 -24.19
CA PHE A 180 -1.27 5.46 -23.67
C PHE A 180 -0.68 4.13 -23.23
N TYR A 181 0.60 3.97 -23.50
CA TYR A 181 1.37 2.82 -23.06
C TYR A 181 1.32 2.73 -21.53
N LYS A 182 0.77 1.63 -21.02
CA LYS A 182 0.81 1.31 -19.58
C LYS A 182 2.11 0.58 -19.29
N ALA A 183 3.06 1.32 -18.75
CA ALA A 183 4.38 0.83 -18.43
C ALA A 183 4.32 -0.24 -17.32
N ASN A 184 5.03 -1.35 -17.48
CA ASN A 184 5.21 -2.33 -16.40
C ASN A 184 6.44 -2.01 -15.52
N ASP A 185 7.17 -0.95 -15.88
CA ASP A 185 8.44 -0.47 -15.32
C ASP A 185 8.30 0.89 -14.61
N ILE A 186 7.20 1.10 -13.88
CA ILE A 186 7.00 2.36 -13.15
C ILE A 186 8.00 2.47 -12.01
N VAL A 187 8.86 3.47 -12.11
CA VAL A 187 9.80 3.87 -11.06
C VAL A 187 9.48 5.30 -10.63
N ASP A 188 8.97 5.45 -9.42
CA ASP A 188 8.87 6.76 -8.77
C ASP A 188 9.79 6.77 -7.55
N PRO A 189 10.84 7.60 -7.52
CA PRO A 189 11.74 7.66 -6.37
C PRO A 189 11.21 8.57 -5.25
N TYR A 190 10.16 9.36 -5.48
CA TYR A 190 9.73 10.43 -4.59
C TYR A 190 8.59 9.99 -3.66
N TYR A 191 8.87 9.94 -2.36
CA TYR A 191 7.87 9.60 -1.34
C TYR A 191 6.73 10.65 -1.27
N THR A 192 7.06 11.93 -1.46
CA THR A 192 6.10 13.03 -1.40
C THR A 192 4.99 12.81 -2.43
N LYS A 193 5.34 12.54 -3.68
CA LYS A 193 4.40 12.25 -4.78
C LYS A 193 3.52 11.02 -4.53
N MET A 194 4.09 9.96 -3.95
CA MET A 194 3.32 8.76 -3.58
C MET A 194 2.30 9.03 -2.47
N SER A 195 2.64 9.88 -1.51
CA SER A 195 1.88 10.03 -0.27
C SER A 195 0.85 11.14 -0.30
N THR A 196 1.01 12.15 -1.16
CA THR A 196 0.04 13.23 -1.29
C THR A 196 0.26 14.06 -2.56
N VAL A 197 -0.83 14.58 -3.11
CA VAL A 197 -0.81 15.57 -4.20
C VAL A 197 -0.67 17.02 -3.72
N ASN A 198 -0.66 17.23 -2.40
CA ASN A 198 -0.76 18.56 -1.79
C ASN A 198 0.57 19.14 -1.30
N ILE A 199 1.68 18.42 -1.50
CA ILE A 199 3.03 18.93 -1.22
C ILE A 199 3.67 19.17 -2.58
N ASN A 200 3.77 20.44 -2.95
CA ASN A 200 4.58 20.85 -4.09
C ASN A 200 6.04 20.90 -3.64
N ASP A 201 6.92 20.29 -4.43
CA ASP A 201 8.37 20.35 -4.27
C ASP A 201 8.90 21.79 -4.43
#